data_AF-A0A520HR31-F1
#
_entry.id   AF-A0A520HR31-F1
#
_cell.length_a   1.000
_cell.length_b   1.000
_cell.length_c   1.000
_cell.angle_alpha   90.00
_cell.angle_beta   90.00
_cell.angle_gamma   90.00
#
_symmetry.space_group_name_H-M   'P 1'
#
loop_
_entity.id
_entity.type
_entity.pdbx_description
1 polymer ?
#
loop_
_entity_poly.entity_id
_entity_poly.type
_entity_poly.pdbx_seq_one_letter_code
_entity_poly.pdbx_strand_id
1 'polypeptide(L)'
;RADAQDRHGRGGPLTVTDCNLLLGKIVPGHFPAVFGPGRDRPLDRDAARARLDALLDEVEAATGARPDPLAAAEGLVAIAVAGMANAIKAVSVARGHDPATYALMSFGGAGGQHACLVADTLGMTEVLVHPLAGVLSAWGIALADRRAVRQRSVGAPLDGGDWRAVLDDLAAEARGDLGEAATIEATATLRYARTDQGIDVAVAAPAAMAAAFAAAHRDRFGFGFESDDALVVERLQVEAVLATRPLAAAAVTADPAAAETIEVAMAGVRHRAPLHRRAALGSGVRVEGPALIVDATSTVAVEPGWSAIVLADGTLRLNRTIARIAAGAADASVDPVRLAIFAGLFMGLAEEMGSALQRSAASVNIRERLDFSCAVFDAGGHLVANAPHIPVHLGSMGDCVRHLIASRSIDGRGMRPGDAYAVNDPYRGGTHLPDITVVQPVFAGGGDAPAFFVAARGHHADVGGTSPGSMPADSRSIHDEGVVFDDVLIVAGGRLRDADVRALFASGPHPARNVEQNMADLAAQLAACARGAAGLERLVAEQGSGVVTAYMEHVQAHAETLARRAVRSLADGAFAYSTDDGATVRVAVRVDRDAGAITVDFTGTSDQRPGNTNAPLAVTRAAVLYVLRT
;
A
#
# COMPACT_ATOMS: atom_id res chain seq x y z
N ARG A 1 1.26 -17.49 3.80
CA ARG A 1 2.38 -17.71 2.85
C ARG A 1 1.98 -18.82 1.87
N ALA A 2 2.38 -18.72 0.60
CA ALA A 2 1.94 -19.61 -0.48
C ALA A 2 2.90 -20.80 -0.77
N ASP A 3 3.99 -20.94 -0.01
CA ASP A 3 5.07 -21.85 -0.40
C ASP A 3 4.89 -23.27 0.16
N ALA A 4 4.65 -24.21 -0.74
CA ALA A 4 4.46 -25.63 -0.46
C ALA A 4 5.79 -26.42 -0.45
N GLN A 5 6.83 -25.93 -1.15
CA GLN A 5 7.99 -26.74 -1.54
C GLN A 5 8.88 -27.17 -0.36
N ASP A 6 8.75 -26.54 0.81
CA ASP A 6 9.69 -26.76 1.91
C ASP A 6 9.15 -27.59 3.09
N ARG A 7 7.86 -28.00 3.07
CA ARG A 7 7.16 -28.25 4.36
C ARG A 7 6.33 -29.51 4.52
N HIS A 8 5.76 -30.09 3.47
CA HIS A 8 4.98 -31.33 3.62
C HIS A 8 5.89 -32.50 4.02
N GLY A 9 5.86 -32.82 5.33
CA GLY A 9 6.77 -33.77 6.00
C GLY A 9 7.69 -33.18 7.08
N ARG A 10 7.69 -31.85 7.32
CA ARG A 10 8.60 -31.16 8.29
C ARG A 10 7.91 -30.33 9.39
N GLY A 11 6.58 -30.35 9.49
CA GLY A 11 5.86 -29.75 10.63
C GLY A 11 5.73 -28.23 10.62
N GLY A 12 5.66 -27.57 9.46
CA GLY A 12 5.45 -26.12 9.35
C GLY A 12 4.03 -25.63 9.67
N PRO A 13 3.80 -24.30 9.74
CA PRO A 13 2.48 -23.69 9.94
C PRO A 13 1.53 -23.92 8.75
N LEU A 14 0.22 -23.77 9.00
CA LEU A 14 -0.84 -23.80 7.99
C LEU A 14 -0.59 -22.79 6.86
N THR A 15 -0.84 -23.19 5.62
CA THR A 15 -0.59 -22.39 4.41
C THR A 15 -1.85 -22.26 3.53
N VAL A 16 -1.76 -21.38 2.53
CA VAL A 16 -2.82 -21.24 1.51
C VAL A 16 -2.95 -22.51 0.68
N THR A 17 -1.84 -23.21 0.42
CA THR A 17 -1.84 -24.51 -0.26
C THR A 17 -2.62 -25.56 0.54
N ASP A 18 -2.44 -25.60 1.86
CA ASP A 18 -3.22 -26.49 2.75
C ASP A 18 -4.71 -26.18 2.65
N CYS A 19 -5.08 -24.89 2.65
CA CYS A 19 -6.47 -24.47 2.49
C CYS A 19 -7.03 -24.92 1.14
N ASN A 20 -6.33 -24.66 0.03
CA ASN A 20 -6.76 -25.10 -1.30
C ASN A 20 -6.85 -26.64 -1.42
N LEU A 21 -5.97 -27.39 -0.75
CA LEU A 21 -6.03 -28.85 -0.65
C LEU A 21 -7.28 -29.30 0.12
N LEU A 22 -7.58 -28.69 1.26
CA LEU A 22 -8.75 -29.01 2.07
C LEU A 22 -10.07 -28.69 1.37
N LEU A 23 -10.09 -27.58 0.62
CA LEU A 23 -11.20 -27.15 -0.23
C LEU A 23 -11.34 -27.98 -1.51
N GLY A 24 -10.38 -28.85 -1.83
CA GLY A 24 -10.39 -29.66 -3.05
C GLY A 24 -10.04 -28.90 -4.33
N LYS A 25 -9.53 -27.66 -4.22
CA LYS A 25 -9.01 -26.87 -5.35
C LYS A 25 -7.65 -27.37 -5.84
N ILE A 26 -6.96 -28.16 -5.00
CA ILE A 26 -5.80 -28.97 -5.39
C ILE A 26 -6.15 -30.44 -5.16
N VAL A 27 -5.91 -31.26 -6.19
CA VAL A 27 -6.15 -32.71 -6.13
C VAL A 27 -4.80 -33.44 -6.07
N PRO A 28 -4.45 -34.15 -4.98
CA PRO A 28 -3.14 -34.78 -4.81
C PRO A 28 -2.72 -35.69 -5.97
N GLY A 29 -3.66 -36.44 -6.57
CA GLY A 29 -3.38 -37.34 -7.69
C GLY A 29 -2.96 -36.63 -8.99
N HIS A 30 -3.22 -35.33 -9.11
CA HIS A 30 -2.81 -34.48 -10.24
C HIS A 30 -1.74 -33.46 -9.85
N PHE A 31 -1.16 -33.60 -8.65
CA PHE A 31 -0.09 -32.74 -8.15
C PHE A 31 1.23 -33.53 -8.11
N PRO A 32 2.38 -32.94 -8.49
CA PRO A 32 3.66 -33.65 -8.46
C PRO A 32 3.99 -34.21 -7.07
N ALA A 33 4.31 -35.51 -7.01
CA ALA A 33 4.71 -36.19 -5.79
C ALA A 33 6.19 -35.88 -5.46
N VAL A 34 6.46 -34.66 -5.01
CA VAL A 34 7.83 -34.14 -4.76
C VAL A 34 8.13 -33.88 -3.29
N PHE A 35 7.27 -34.36 -2.39
CA PHE A 35 7.35 -34.07 -0.95
C PHE A 35 8.01 -35.21 -0.14
N GLY A 36 8.28 -34.93 1.13
CA GLY A 36 8.93 -35.86 2.05
C GLY A 36 10.44 -36.04 1.81
N PRO A 37 11.11 -36.85 2.64
CA PRO A 37 12.57 -37.04 2.57
C PRO A 37 13.07 -37.62 1.23
N GLY A 38 12.26 -38.45 0.58
CA GLY A 38 12.56 -39.07 -0.72
C GLY A 38 12.13 -38.26 -1.95
N ARG A 39 11.45 -37.12 -1.76
CA ARG A 39 10.84 -36.30 -2.84
C ARG A 39 9.95 -37.11 -3.79
N ASP A 40 9.17 -38.01 -3.22
CA ASP A 40 8.33 -38.98 -3.92
C ASP A 40 6.91 -39.08 -3.33
N ARG A 41 6.58 -38.25 -2.32
CA ARG A 41 5.28 -38.28 -1.64
C ARG A 41 4.33 -37.23 -2.21
N PRO A 42 3.00 -37.51 -2.25
CA PRO A 42 1.99 -36.54 -2.61
C PRO A 42 1.75 -35.52 -1.49
N LEU A 43 0.86 -34.56 -1.75
CA LEU A 43 0.37 -33.67 -0.69
C LEU A 43 -0.40 -34.45 0.39
N ASP A 44 -0.26 -34.04 1.66
CA ASP A 44 -0.85 -34.73 2.82
C ASP A 44 -2.08 -33.96 3.33
N ARG A 45 -3.26 -34.47 2.99
CA ARG A 45 -4.54 -33.85 3.36
C ARG A 45 -4.82 -33.94 4.86
N ASP A 46 -4.39 -35.00 5.52
CA ASP A 46 -4.65 -35.23 6.94
C ASP A 46 -3.76 -34.31 7.79
N ALA A 47 -2.51 -34.11 7.37
CA ALA A 47 -1.63 -33.11 7.98
C ALA A 47 -2.19 -31.69 7.82
N ALA A 48 -2.71 -31.32 6.65
CA ALA A 48 -3.36 -30.04 6.43
C ALA A 48 -4.59 -29.86 7.33
N ARG A 49 -5.42 -30.90 7.47
CA ARG A 49 -6.61 -30.91 8.34
C ARG A 49 -6.22 -30.68 9.80
N ALA A 50 -5.24 -31.43 10.31
CA ALA A 50 -4.78 -31.30 11.68
C ALA A 50 -4.26 -29.89 12.00
N ARG A 51 -3.61 -29.23 11.03
CA ARG A 51 -3.14 -27.84 11.19
C ARG A 51 -4.27 -26.82 11.20
N LEU A 52 -5.29 -27.03 10.37
CA LEU A 52 -6.49 -26.20 10.42
C LEU A 52 -7.22 -26.38 11.75
N ASP A 53 -7.41 -27.63 12.20
CA ASP A 53 -8.10 -27.91 13.46
C ASP A 53 -7.40 -27.28 14.66
N ALA A 54 -6.06 -27.33 14.71
CA ALA A 54 -5.28 -26.65 15.75
C ALA A 54 -5.49 -25.11 15.75
N LEU A 55 -5.55 -24.48 14.56
CA LEU A 55 -5.87 -23.05 14.46
C LEU A 55 -7.30 -22.76 14.94
N LEU A 56 -8.25 -23.63 14.61
CA LEU A 56 -9.64 -23.48 15.07
C LEU A 56 -9.78 -23.65 16.58
N ASP A 57 -9.01 -24.56 17.19
CA ASP A 57 -8.91 -24.70 18.65
C ASP A 57 -8.39 -23.40 19.29
N GLU A 58 -7.36 -22.78 18.71
CA GLU A 58 -6.83 -21.49 19.18
C GLU A 58 -7.86 -20.36 19.07
N VAL A 59 -8.60 -20.32 17.96
CA VAL A 59 -9.69 -19.34 17.77
C VAL A 59 -10.81 -19.57 18.78
N GLU A 60 -11.26 -20.81 18.97
CA GLU A 60 -12.29 -21.17 19.95
C GLU A 60 -11.87 -20.79 21.37
N ALA A 61 -10.62 -21.05 21.74
CA ALA A 61 -10.07 -20.65 23.04
C ALA A 61 -10.03 -19.12 23.22
N ALA A 62 -9.85 -18.35 22.13
CA ALA A 62 -9.76 -16.90 22.17
C ALA A 62 -11.13 -16.19 22.09
N THR A 63 -12.10 -16.75 21.37
CA THR A 63 -13.39 -16.11 21.05
C THR A 63 -14.59 -16.77 21.72
N GLY A 64 -14.44 -17.99 22.24
CA GLY A 64 -15.52 -18.81 22.77
C GLY A 64 -16.40 -19.47 21.69
N ALA A 65 -16.05 -19.33 20.41
CA ALA A 65 -16.79 -19.93 19.29
C ALA A 65 -15.83 -20.56 18.28
N ARG A 66 -16.08 -21.82 17.93
CA ARG A 66 -15.33 -22.52 16.89
C ARG A 66 -15.92 -22.25 15.51
N PRO A 67 -15.16 -21.66 14.57
CA PRO A 67 -15.64 -21.50 13.20
C PRO A 67 -15.83 -22.84 12.48
N ASP A 68 -16.75 -22.87 11.51
CA ASP A 68 -16.86 -24.01 10.60
C ASP A 68 -15.54 -24.20 9.82
N PRO A 69 -14.95 -25.41 9.76
CA PRO A 69 -13.67 -25.62 9.09
C PRO A 69 -13.66 -25.28 7.60
N LEU A 70 -14.79 -25.45 6.90
CA LEU A 70 -14.87 -25.12 5.48
C LEU A 70 -14.85 -23.61 5.29
N ALA A 71 -15.70 -22.89 6.03
CA ALA A 71 -15.76 -21.44 6.03
C ALA A 71 -14.42 -20.82 6.46
N ALA A 72 -13.72 -21.40 7.43
CA ALA A 72 -12.41 -20.95 7.86
C ALA A 72 -11.34 -21.12 6.77
N ALA A 73 -11.31 -22.27 6.09
CA ALA A 73 -10.37 -22.49 4.99
C ALA A 73 -10.64 -21.54 3.81
N GLU A 74 -11.90 -21.32 3.44
CA GLU A 74 -12.26 -20.31 2.43
C GLU A 74 -11.90 -18.89 2.89
N GLY A 75 -12.14 -18.54 4.15
CA GLY A 75 -11.78 -17.25 4.74
C GLY A 75 -10.28 -16.97 4.70
N LEU A 76 -9.44 -17.98 5.01
CA LEU A 76 -7.98 -17.87 4.90
C LEU A 76 -7.53 -17.65 3.45
N VAL A 77 -8.18 -18.31 2.48
CA VAL A 77 -7.94 -18.05 1.05
C VAL A 77 -8.40 -16.64 0.68
N ALA A 78 -9.55 -16.19 1.17
CA ALA A 78 -10.07 -14.84 0.91
C ALA A 78 -9.12 -13.74 1.46
N ILE A 79 -8.54 -13.93 2.64
CA ILE A 79 -7.52 -13.03 3.20
C ILE A 79 -6.28 -12.99 2.30
N ALA A 80 -5.81 -14.14 1.83
CA ALA A 80 -4.68 -14.20 0.89
C ALA A 80 -5.00 -13.51 -0.45
N VAL A 81 -6.20 -13.72 -0.98
CA VAL A 81 -6.71 -13.06 -2.20
C VAL A 81 -6.78 -11.56 -2.02
N ALA A 82 -7.31 -11.06 -0.89
CA ALA A 82 -7.36 -9.64 -0.58
C ALA A 82 -5.95 -9.02 -0.55
N GLY A 83 -4.97 -9.71 0.05
CA GLY A 83 -3.57 -9.27 0.03
C GLY A 83 -2.98 -9.22 -1.38
N MET A 84 -3.22 -10.24 -2.21
CA MET A 84 -2.78 -10.26 -3.61
C MET A 84 -3.42 -9.14 -4.44
N ALA A 85 -4.74 -8.93 -4.28
CA ALA A 85 -5.46 -7.86 -4.95
C ALA A 85 -4.97 -6.48 -4.52
N ASN A 86 -4.72 -6.25 -3.22
CA ASN A 86 -4.16 -5.00 -2.72
C ASN A 86 -2.79 -4.71 -3.32
N ALA A 87 -1.90 -5.72 -3.41
CA ALA A 87 -0.60 -5.54 -4.04
C ALA A 87 -0.71 -5.14 -5.52
N ILE A 88 -1.61 -5.79 -6.28
CA ILE A 88 -1.87 -5.44 -7.68
C ILE A 88 -2.46 -4.03 -7.79
N LYS A 89 -3.46 -3.70 -6.97
CA LYS A 89 -4.11 -2.39 -6.94
C LYS A 89 -3.10 -1.29 -6.61
N ALA A 90 -2.28 -1.47 -5.59
CA ALA A 90 -1.26 -0.50 -5.19
C ALA A 90 -0.29 -0.17 -6.33
N VAL A 91 0.22 -1.20 -7.04
CA VAL A 91 1.13 -1.00 -8.19
C VAL A 91 0.43 -0.33 -9.37
N SER A 92 -0.76 -0.78 -9.74
CA SER A 92 -1.53 -0.25 -10.88
C SER A 92 -1.98 1.19 -10.64
N VAL A 93 -2.54 1.47 -9.47
CA VAL A 93 -3.00 2.80 -9.07
C VAL A 93 -1.82 3.75 -8.92
N ALA A 94 -0.68 3.31 -8.38
CA ALA A 94 0.55 4.12 -8.34
C ALA A 94 1.01 4.59 -9.73
N ARG A 95 0.66 3.84 -10.80
CA ARG A 95 0.92 4.18 -12.20
C ARG A 95 -0.24 4.90 -12.89
N GLY A 96 -1.33 5.22 -12.18
CA GLY A 96 -2.49 5.93 -12.72
C GLY A 96 -3.50 5.04 -13.46
N HIS A 97 -3.41 3.71 -13.32
CA HIS A 97 -4.32 2.79 -14.01
C HIS A 97 -5.44 2.30 -13.08
N ASP A 98 -6.66 2.24 -13.59
CA ASP A 98 -7.78 1.54 -12.96
C ASP A 98 -7.72 0.05 -13.33
N PRO A 99 -7.42 -0.86 -12.38
CA PRO A 99 -7.30 -2.29 -12.66
C PRO A 99 -8.57 -2.89 -13.29
N ALA A 100 -9.76 -2.39 -12.97
CA ALA A 100 -11.03 -2.96 -13.42
C ALA A 100 -11.21 -2.92 -14.95
N THR A 101 -10.48 -2.04 -15.64
CA THR A 101 -10.55 -1.90 -17.11
C THR A 101 -9.63 -2.84 -17.88
N TYR A 102 -8.81 -3.64 -17.17
CA TYR A 102 -7.83 -4.55 -17.76
C TYR A 102 -8.22 -6.03 -17.56
N ALA A 103 -7.59 -6.90 -18.35
CA ALA A 103 -7.61 -8.35 -18.10
C ALA A 103 -6.49 -8.75 -17.13
N LEU A 104 -6.79 -9.65 -16.20
CA LEU A 104 -5.76 -10.22 -15.30
C LEU A 104 -4.96 -11.29 -16.02
N MET A 105 -3.66 -11.06 -16.25
CA MET A 105 -2.76 -12.10 -16.75
C MET A 105 -2.26 -12.94 -15.58
N SER A 106 -2.80 -14.15 -15.42
CA SER A 106 -2.47 -15.07 -14.33
C SER A 106 -1.41 -16.09 -14.77
N PHE A 107 -0.30 -16.15 -14.04
CA PHE A 107 0.81 -17.08 -14.28
C PHE A 107 1.45 -17.56 -12.97
N GLY A 108 2.45 -18.44 -13.08
CA GLY A 108 3.05 -19.17 -11.97
C GLY A 108 2.21 -20.39 -11.56
N GLY A 109 2.83 -21.36 -10.89
CA GLY A 109 2.17 -22.64 -10.59
C GLY A 109 0.90 -22.53 -9.71
N ALA A 110 0.82 -21.49 -8.87
CA ALA A 110 -0.32 -21.24 -7.98
C ALA A 110 -1.28 -20.15 -8.48
N GLY A 111 -0.91 -19.36 -9.50
CA GLY A 111 -1.70 -18.19 -9.92
C GLY A 111 -3.14 -18.56 -10.32
N GLY A 112 -3.27 -19.63 -11.12
CA GLY A 112 -4.57 -20.14 -11.57
C GLY A 112 -5.53 -20.57 -10.45
N GLN A 113 -5.01 -20.89 -9.25
CA GLN A 113 -5.84 -21.32 -8.11
C GLN A 113 -6.63 -20.17 -7.49
N HIS A 114 -6.18 -18.92 -7.72
CA HIS A 114 -6.75 -17.72 -7.11
C HIS A 114 -7.23 -16.69 -8.14
N ALA A 115 -6.98 -16.93 -9.44
CA ALA A 115 -7.15 -15.92 -10.47
C ALA A 115 -8.56 -15.33 -10.56
N CYS A 116 -9.60 -16.16 -10.54
CA CYS A 116 -11.00 -15.70 -10.55
C CYS A 116 -11.32 -14.83 -9.32
N LEU A 117 -10.89 -15.26 -8.12
CA LEU A 117 -11.15 -14.54 -6.87
C LEU A 117 -10.39 -13.20 -6.80
N VAL A 118 -9.15 -13.18 -7.28
CA VAL A 118 -8.35 -11.94 -7.39
C VAL A 118 -8.99 -10.99 -8.38
N ALA A 119 -9.42 -11.48 -9.54
CA ALA A 119 -10.12 -10.67 -10.55
C ALA A 119 -11.43 -10.10 -10.00
N ASP A 120 -12.26 -10.92 -9.32
CA ASP A 120 -13.49 -10.46 -8.66
C ASP A 120 -13.23 -9.38 -7.59
N THR A 121 -12.12 -9.49 -6.85
CA THR A 121 -11.71 -8.51 -5.84
C THR A 121 -11.25 -7.19 -6.47
N LEU A 122 -10.61 -7.26 -7.64
CA LEU A 122 -10.16 -6.10 -8.41
C LEU A 122 -11.23 -5.48 -9.32
N GLY A 123 -12.43 -6.08 -9.38
CA GLY A 123 -13.50 -5.65 -10.28
C GLY A 123 -13.25 -5.98 -11.75
N MET A 124 -12.28 -6.85 -12.05
CA MET A 124 -11.96 -7.29 -13.41
C MET A 124 -12.94 -8.37 -13.87
N THR A 125 -13.29 -8.37 -15.15
CA THR A 125 -14.23 -9.33 -15.74
C THR A 125 -13.56 -10.40 -16.60
N GLU A 126 -12.26 -10.26 -16.88
CA GLU A 126 -11.50 -11.14 -17.76
C GLU A 126 -10.17 -11.56 -17.12
N VAL A 127 -9.82 -12.84 -17.27
CA VAL A 127 -8.52 -13.41 -16.86
C VAL A 127 -7.93 -14.16 -18.05
N LEU A 128 -6.63 -14.00 -18.28
CA LEU A 128 -5.86 -14.72 -19.28
C LEU A 128 -4.84 -15.65 -18.60
N VAL A 129 -4.86 -16.93 -18.96
CA VAL A 129 -3.90 -17.93 -18.50
C VAL A 129 -3.22 -18.56 -19.72
N HIS A 130 -1.95 -18.19 -19.93
CA HIS A 130 -1.13 -18.70 -21.03
C HIS A 130 -0.93 -20.24 -20.91
N PRO A 131 -0.79 -21.00 -22.02
CA PRO A 131 -0.54 -22.45 -21.95
C PRO A 131 0.65 -22.86 -21.08
N LEU A 132 1.68 -22.00 -21.05
CA LEU A 132 2.90 -22.17 -20.26
C LEU A 132 2.87 -21.37 -18.94
N ALA A 133 1.70 -21.05 -18.40
CA ALA A 133 1.54 -20.20 -17.22
C ALA A 133 2.44 -20.63 -16.04
N GLY A 134 2.56 -21.94 -15.75
CA GLY A 134 3.38 -22.44 -14.66
C GLY A 134 4.89 -22.16 -14.81
N VAL A 135 5.38 -21.93 -16.03
CA VAL A 135 6.80 -21.69 -16.36
C VAL A 135 7.00 -20.41 -17.19
N LEU A 136 6.04 -19.49 -17.13
CA LEU A 136 5.97 -18.35 -18.05
C LEU A 136 7.17 -17.42 -17.93
N SER A 137 7.78 -17.30 -16.75
CA SER A 137 9.00 -16.51 -16.55
C SER A 137 10.19 -17.07 -17.33
N ALA A 138 10.37 -18.41 -17.36
CA ALA A 138 11.44 -19.04 -18.12
C ALA A 138 11.21 -18.87 -19.64
N TRP A 139 9.94 -18.97 -20.06
CA TRP A 139 9.55 -18.67 -21.44
C TRP A 139 9.82 -17.20 -21.81
N GLY A 140 9.50 -16.26 -20.94
CA GLY A 140 9.78 -14.84 -21.13
C GLY A 140 11.28 -14.53 -21.26
N ILE A 141 12.14 -15.20 -20.47
CA ILE A 141 13.60 -15.08 -20.62
C ILE A 141 14.06 -15.56 -22.00
N ALA A 142 13.50 -16.65 -22.52
CA ALA A 142 13.84 -17.17 -23.84
C ALA A 142 13.37 -16.28 -24.99
N LEU A 143 12.28 -15.52 -24.79
CA LEU A 143 11.74 -14.57 -25.76
C LEU A 143 12.32 -13.15 -25.66
N ALA A 144 12.98 -12.82 -24.55
CA ALA A 144 13.43 -11.46 -24.29
C ALA A 144 14.40 -10.97 -25.38
N ASP A 145 14.17 -9.75 -25.86
CA ASP A 145 15.12 -9.07 -26.73
C ASP A 145 16.44 -8.85 -26.00
N ARG A 146 17.53 -8.90 -26.77
CA ARG A 146 18.84 -8.53 -26.23
C ARG A 146 18.89 -7.02 -26.15
N ARG A 147 19.12 -6.49 -24.95
CA ARG A 147 19.12 -5.05 -24.65
C ARG A 147 20.49 -4.60 -24.13
N ALA A 148 20.93 -3.43 -24.58
CA ALA A 148 22.10 -2.74 -24.05
C ALA A 148 21.68 -1.33 -23.64
N VAL A 149 21.78 -1.04 -22.35
CA VAL A 149 21.37 0.24 -21.77
C VAL A 149 22.61 1.09 -21.51
N ARG A 150 22.53 2.36 -21.90
CA ARG A 150 23.51 3.41 -21.61
C ARG A 150 22.80 4.61 -21.03
N GLN A 151 23.39 5.21 -20.00
CA GLN A 151 22.81 6.39 -19.36
C GLN A 151 23.90 7.38 -18.94
N ARG A 152 23.56 8.66 -18.96
CA ARG A 152 24.44 9.75 -18.50
C ARG A 152 23.61 10.86 -17.87
N SER A 153 24.08 11.38 -16.74
CA SER A 153 23.55 12.63 -16.18
C SER A 153 24.02 13.81 -17.03
N VAL A 154 23.10 14.70 -17.37
CA VAL A 154 23.34 15.85 -18.26
C VAL A 154 23.26 17.15 -17.48
N GLY A 155 22.17 17.37 -16.75
CA GLY A 155 21.94 18.61 -15.98
C GLY A 155 21.85 19.88 -16.85
N ALA A 156 21.32 19.77 -18.07
CA ALA A 156 21.23 20.89 -19.02
C ALA A 156 19.80 21.40 -19.19
N PRO A 157 19.57 22.69 -19.52
CA PRO A 157 18.25 23.19 -19.87
C PRO A 157 17.62 22.39 -21.02
N LEU A 158 16.30 22.13 -20.94
CA LEU A 158 15.56 21.47 -22.01
C LEU A 158 15.64 22.27 -23.31
N ASP A 159 15.45 23.59 -23.21
CA ASP A 159 15.60 24.53 -24.33
C ASP A 159 17.03 25.04 -24.42
N GLY A 160 17.68 24.83 -25.56
CA GLY A 160 19.02 25.36 -25.84
C GLY A 160 20.19 24.62 -25.17
N GLY A 161 19.94 23.57 -24.39
CA GLY A 161 20.99 22.72 -23.83
C GLY A 161 21.61 21.75 -24.84
N ASP A 162 22.90 21.43 -24.67
CA ASP A 162 23.65 20.49 -25.53
C ASP A 162 23.45 19.02 -25.11
N TRP A 163 22.21 18.64 -24.80
CA TRP A 163 21.88 17.28 -24.40
C TRP A 163 21.74 16.34 -25.60
N ARG A 164 21.58 16.88 -26.83
CA ARG A 164 21.48 16.08 -28.05
C ARG A 164 22.80 15.39 -28.42
N ALA A 165 23.94 16.07 -28.26
CA ALA A 165 25.23 15.44 -28.50
C ALA A 165 25.47 14.26 -27.55
N VAL A 166 25.10 14.41 -26.28
CA VAL A 166 25.15 13.32 -25.29
C VAL A 166 24.23 12.16 -25.66
N LEU A 167 23.05 12.44 -26.19
CA LEU A 167 22.12 11.41 -26.68
C LEU A 167 22.75 10.61 -27.83
N ASP A 168 23.37 11.30 -28.80
CA ASP A 168 24.00 10.68 -29.96
C ASP A 168 25.19 9.80 -29.55
N ASP A 169 26.02 10.26 -28.61
CA ASP A 169 27.11 9.47 -28.01
C ASP A 169 26.58 8.19 -27.36
N LEU A 170 25.55 8.29 -26.51
CA LEU A 170 24.95 7.15 -25.83
C LEU A 170 24.34 6.15 -26.82
N ALA A 171 23.75 6.66 -27.91
CA ALA A 171 23.21 5.82 -28.98
C ALA A 171 24.32 5.10 -29.75
N ALA A 172 25.46 5.76 -30.01
CA ALA A 172 26.61 5.12 -30.64
C ALA A 172 27.22 4.04 -29.74
N GLU A 173 27.39 4.32 -28.44
CA GLU A 173 27.86 3.35 -27.45
C GLU A 173 26.93 2.13 -27.36
N ALA A 174 25.62 2.35 -27.28
CA ALA A 174 24.63 1.27 -27.18
C ALA A 174 24.59 0.41 -28.46
N ARG A 175 24.75 1.02 -29.65
CA ARG A 175 24.91 0.27 -30.91
C ARG A 175 26.22 -0.51 -30.96
N GLY A 176 27.30 0.01 -30.38
CA GLY A 176 28.59 -0.69 -30.29
C GLY A 176 28.49 -2.05 -29.58
N ASP A 177 27.61 -2.16 -28.58
CA ASP A 177 27.41 -3.39 -27.81
C ASP A 177 26.57 -4.46 -28.55
N LEU A 178 25.53 -4.05 -29.27
CA LEU A 178 24.54 -4.96 -29.88
C LEU A 178 24.58 -5.06 -31.40
N GLY A 179 25.32 -4.15 -32.05
CA GLY A 179 25.43 -4.03 -33.50
C GLY A 179 24.40 -3.08 -34.12
N GLU A 180 24.67 -2.68 -35.36
CA GLU A 180 23.86 -1.72 -36.15
C GLU A 180 22.42 -2.18 -36.44
N ALA A 181 22.13 -3.48 -36.31
CA ALA A 181 20.79 -4.03 -36.49
C ALA A 181 19.84 -3.74 -35.32
N ALA A 182 20.36 -3.21 -34.20
CA ALA A 182 19.55 -2.87 -33.04
C ALA A 182 18.77 -1.56 -33.25
N THR A 183 17.52 -1.53 -32.83
CA THR A 183 16.72 -0.30 -32.76
C THR A 183 17.10 0.49 -31.51
N ILE A 184 17.05 1.83 -31.60
CA ILE A 184 17.37 2.71 -30.47
C ILE A 184 16.10 3.31 -29.89
N GLU A 185 15.90 3.10 -28.59
CA GLU A 185 14.88 3.76 -27.78
C GLU A 185 15.58 4.74 -26.82
N ALA A 186 14.98 5.92 -26.61
CA ALA A 186 15.59 6.96 -25.79
C ALA A 186 14.57 7.60 -24.83
N THR A 187 14.98 7.73 -23.58
CA THR A 187 14.21 8.33 -22.49
C THR A 187 15.01 9.45 -21.85
N ALA A 188 14.36 10.58 -21.55
CA ALA A 188 14.92 11.67 -20.79
C ALA A 188 14.21 11.79 -19.44
N THR A 189 14.97 11.96 -18.37
CA THR A 189 14.44 12.37 -17.07
C THR A 189 14.42 13.89 -17.02
N LEU A 190 13.23 14.48 -16.95
CA LEU A 190 13.04 15.93 -16.83
C LEU A 190 12.66 16.31 -15.40
N ARG A 191 13.09 17.49 -14.96
CA ARG A 191 12.69 18.10 -13.69
C ARG A 191 12.58 19.61 -13.82
N TYR A 192 11.82 20.25 -12.93
CA TYR A 192 11.91 21.70 -12.77
C TYR A 192 13.29 22.06 -12.19
N ALA A 193 13.89 23.16 -12.64
CA ALA A 193 15.25 23.56 -12.29
C ALA A 193 15.50 23.64 -10.77
N ARG A 194 14.48 24.09 -10.02
CA ARG A 194 14.51 24.25 -8.56
C ARG A 194 14.05 23.02 -7.77
N THR A 195 13.81 21.90 -8.45
CA THR A 195 13.36 20.64 -7.85
C THR A 195 14.30 19.50 -8.21
N ASP A 196 14.40 18.50 -7.35
CA ASP A 196 15.14 17.25 -7.60
C ASP A 196 14.20 16.09 -7.97
N GLN A 197 13.02 16.41 -8.50
CA GLN A 197 11.98 15.45 -8.84
C GLN A 197 11.95 15.21 -10.35
N GLY A 198 12.59 14.11 -10.76
CA GLY A 198 12.64 13.65 -12.15
C GLY A 198 11.40 12.88 -12.59
N ILE A 199 10.90 13.16 -13.78
CA ILE A 199 9.89 12.38 -14.50
C ILE A 199 10.48 11.94 -15.83
N ASP A 200 10.41 10.64 -16.09
CA ASP A 200 10.85 10.05 -17.35
C ASP A 200 9.84 10.34 -18.47
N VAL A 201 10.32 10.88 -19.58
CA VAL A 201 9.56 11.14 -20.81
C VAL A 201 10.31 10.59 -22.01
N ALA A 202 9.57 10.17 -23.04
CA ALA A 202 10.17 9.80 -24.32
C ALA A 202 10.93 11.00 -24.93
N VAL A 203 12.12 10.76 -25.47
CA VAL A 203 12.90 11.83 -26.12
C VAL A 203 12.20 12.26 -27.41
N ALA A 204 11.89 13.55 -27.50
CA ALA A 204 11.21 14.16 -28.64
C ALA A 204 11.68 15.62 -28.84
N ALA A 205 10.91 16.42 -29.58
CA ALA A 205 11.13 17.87 -29.59
C ALA A 205 10.87 18.46 -28.19
N PRO A 206 11.63 19.48 -27.74
CA PRO A 206 11.51 20.09 -26.42
C PRO A 206 10.07 20.38 -25.98
N ALA A 207 9.27 20.99 -26.86
CA ALA A 207 7.87 21.32 -26.57
C ALA A 207 7.00 20.08 -26.26
N ALA A 208 7.21 18.96 -26.97
CA ALA A 208 6.48 17.73 -26.74
C ALA A 208 6.91 17.06 -25.43
N MET A 209 8.21 17.09 -25.13
CA MET A 209 8.74 16.58 -23.86
C MET A 209 8.22 17.39 -22.67
N ALA A 210 8.15 18.73 -22.80
CA ALA A 210 7.57 19.60 -21.79
C ALA A 210 6.08 19.33 -21.56
N ALA A 211 5.29 19.12 -22.63
CA ALA A 211 3.88 18.77 -22.52
C ALA A 211 3.66 17.39 -21.86
N ALA A 212 4.46 16.40 -22.23
CA ALA A 212 4.43 15.07 -21.62
C ALA A 212 4.81 15.13 -20.12
N PHE A 213 5.83 15.89 -19.78
CA PHE A 213 6.21 16.16 -18.39
C PHE A 213 5.06 16.80 -17.61
N ALA A 214 4.43 17.85 -18.15
CA ALA A 214 3.32 18.53 -17.48
C ALA A 214 2.11 17.60 -17.25
N ALA A 215 1.78 16.74 -18.22
CA ALA A 215 0.72 15.75 -18.06
C ALA A 215 1.06 14.73 -16.97
N ALA A 216 2.25 14.12 -17.04
CA ALA A 216 2.70 13.15 -16.04
C ALA A 216 2.85 13.78 -14.63
N HIS A 217 3.24 15.05 -14.55
CA HIS A 217 3.31 15.81 -13.31
C HIS A 217 1.91 16.01 -12.72
N ARG A 218 0.93 16.44 -13.51
CA ARG A 218 -0.47 16.53 -13.06
C ARG A 218 -1.02 15.18 -12.58
N ASP A 219 -0.74 14.11 -13.30
CA ASP A 219 -1.21 12.77 -12.91
C ASP A 219 -0.57 12.28 -11.60
N ARG A 220 0.67 12.69 -11.32
CA ARG A 220 1.42 12.29 -10.12
C ARG A 220 1.11 13.16 -8.89
N PHE A 221 0.96 14.48 -9.06
CA PHE A 221 0.89 15.45 -7.97
C PHE A 221 -0.48 16.16 -7.85
N GLY A 222 -1.35 16.05 -8.86
CA GLY A 222 -2.67 16.70 -8.89
C GLY A 222 -2.67 18.08 -9.54
N PHE A 223 -3.86 18.69 -9.62
CA PHE A 223 -4.05 20.05 -10.16
C PHE A 223 -3.56 21.13 -9.18
N GLY A 224 -2.88 22.15 -9.69
CA GLY A 224 -2.43 23.32 -8.91
C GLY A 224 -0.96 23.35 -8.51
N PHE A 225 -0.16 22.37 -8.92
CA PHE A 225 1.30 22.29 -8.70
C PHE A 225 2.12 22.56 -9.98
N GLU A 226 1.53 23.20 -10.98
CA GLU A 226 2.26 23.59 -12.19
C GLU A 226 3.17 24.79 -11.85
N SER A 227 4.47 24.64 -12.09
CA SER A 227 5.46 25.69 -11.89
C SER A 227 5.82 26.35 -13.22
N ASP A 228 6.04 27.67 -13.19
CA ASP A 228 6.61 28.44 -14.29
C ASP A 228 8.15 28.25 -14.41
N ASP A 229 8.73 27.34 -13.63
CA ASP A 229 10.15 27.04 -13.64
C ASP A 229 10.63 26.43 -14.96
N ALA A 230 11.87 26.77 -15.32
CA ALA A 230 12.55 26.16 -16.45
C ALA A 230 12.73 24.64 -16.25
N LEU A 231 12.58 23.87 -17.32
CA LEU A 231 12.82 22.43 -17.32
C LEU A 231 14.29 22.11 -17.59
N VAL A 232 14.80 21.12 -16.86
CA VAL A 232 16.17 20.61 -16.97
C VAL A 232 16.11 19.14 -17.38
N VAL A 233 16.90 18.77 -18.39
CA VAL A 233 17.23 17.38 -18.72
C VAL A 233 18.26 16.91 -17.71
N GLU A 234 17.81 16.19 -16.69
CA GLU A 234 18.67 15.69 -15.63
C GLU A 234 19.51 14.51 -16.12
N ARG A 235 18.88 13.57 -16.81
CA ARG A 235 19.50 12.32 -17.25
C ARG A 235 18.95 11.91 -18.61
N LEU A 236 19.81 11.32 -19.42
CA LEU A 236 19.44 10.63 -20.65
C LEU A 236 19.73 9.14 -20.50
N GLN A 237 18.83 8.33 -21.01
CA GLN A 237 18.98 6.88 -21.12
C GLN A 237 18.68 6.47 -22.55
N VAL A 238 19.61 5.73 -23.15
CA VAL A 238 19.46 5.10 -24.46
C VAL A 238 19.50 3.61 -24.28
N GLU A 239 18.56 2.93 -24.91
CA GLU A 239 18.47 1.47 -24.94
C GLU A 239 18.55 1.01 -26.40
N ALA A 240 19.58 0.23 -26.71
CA ALA A 240 19.64 -0.53 -27.95
C ALA A 240 18.89 -1.85 -27.76
N VAL A 241 17.99 -2.18 -28.68
CA VAL A 241 17.15 -3.37 -28.64
C VAL A 241 17.40 -4.19 -29.91
N LEU A 242 17.95 -5.38 -29.74
CA LEU A 242 18.09 -6.36 -30.81
C LEU A 242 17.01 -7.42 -30.65
N ALA A 243 16.06 -7.41 -31.59
CA ALA A 243 14.92 -8.31 -31.59
C ALA A 243 15.37 -9.78 -31.58
N THR A 244 14.89 -10.55 -30.60
CA THR A 244 15.06 -12.00 -30.60
C THR A 244 14.03 -12.61 -31.54
N ARG A 245 14.41 -13.65 -32.30
CA ARG A 245 13.44 -14.35 -33.17
C ARG A 245 12.32 -14.96 -32.31
N PRO A 246 11.04 -14.76 -32.66
CA PRO A 246 9.95 -15.37 -31.92
C PRO A 246 10.12 -16.90 -31.94
N LEU A 247 10.01 -17.52 -30.78
CA LEU A 247 9.81 -18.96 -30.73
C LEU A 247 8.42 -19.25 -31.29
N ALA A 248 8.33 -20.16 -32.26
CA ALA A 248 7.03 -20.54 -32.81
C ALA A 248 6.15 -21.08 -31.67
N ALA A 249 4.92 -20.56 -31.57
CA ALA A 249 3.95 -21.12 -30.65
C ALA A 249 3.73 -22.60 -31.02
N ALA A 250 3.94 -23.50 -30.07
CA ALA A 250 3.68 -24.92 -30.30
C ALA A 250 2.18 -25.09 -30.58
N ALA A 251 1.84 -25.78 -31.67
CA ALA A 251 0.46 -26.12 -31.97
C ALA A 251 -0.07 -27.03 -30.83
N VAL A 252 -1.07 -26.55 -30.09
CA VAL A 252 -1.70 -27.34 -29.03
C VAL A 252 -2.67 -28.32 -29.68
N THR A 253 -2.23 -29.56 -29.90
CA THR A 253 -3.11 -30.66 -30.28
C THR A 253 -3.81 -31.21 -29.05
N ALA A 254 -5.15 -31.23 -29.06
CA ALA A 254 -5.90 -31.81 -27.95
C ALA A 254 -5.84 -33.33 -27.98
N ASP A 255 -5.76 -33.94 -26.79
CA ASP A 255 -5.93 -35.38 -26.56
C ASP A 255 -7.25 -35.61 -25.79
N PRO A 256 -8.40 -35.76 -26.48
CA PRO A 256 -9.71 -35.72 -25.86
C PRO A 256 -9.87 -36.83 -24.81
N ALA A 257 -10.11 -36.44 -23.57
CA ALA A 257 -10.37 -37.33 -22.46
C ALA A 257 -11.63 -36.88 -21.70
N ALA A 258 -12.38 -37.83 -21.15
CA ALA A 258 -13.51 -37.54 -20.29
C ALA A 258 -13.04 -36.83 -19.01
N ALA A 259 -13.82 -35.83 -18.56
CA ALA A 259 -13.54 -35.15 -17.31
C ALA A 259 -13.74 -36.08 -16.11
N GLU A 260 -12.85 -36.01 -15.13
CA GLU A 260 -13.04 -36.64 -13.84
C GLU A 260 -14.07 -35.84 -13.02
N THR A 261 -14.87 -36.49 -12.17
CA THR A 261 -15.74 -35.77 -11.23
C THR A 261 -15.12 -35.74 -9.85
N ILE A 262 -14.90 -34.55 -9.30
CA ILE A 262 -14.31 -34.33 -7.99
C ILE A 262 -15.27 -33.60 -7.05
N GLU A 263 -14.98 -33.63 -5.76
CA GLU A 263 -15.60 -32.72 -4.79
C GLU A 263 -14.72 -31.49 -4.55
N VAL A 264 -15.30 -30.30 -4.70
CA VAL A 264 -14.61 -29.04 -4.47
C VAL A 264 -15.54 -28.07 -3.75
N ALA A 265 -15.01 -27.28 -2.83
CA ALA A 265 -15.73 -26.23 -2.14
C ALA A 265 -15.36 -24.86 -2.71
N MET A 266 -16.40 -24.14 -3.15
CA MET A 266 -16.30 -22.81 -3.73
C MET A 266 -17.55 -22.02 -3.36
N ALA A 267 -17.36 -20.76 -2.95
CA ALA A 267 -18.44 -19.85 -2.59
C ALA A 267 -19.35 -20.41 -1.47
N GLY A 268 -18.77 -20.99 -0.43
CA GLY A 268 -19.51 -21.49 0.74
C GLY A 268 -20.23 -22.82 0.53
N VAL A 269 -20.12 -23.41 -0.66
CA VAL A 269 -20.87 -24.62 -1.05
C VAL A 269 -19.92 -25.69 -1.57
N ARG A 270 -20.21 -26.95 -1.24
CA ARG A 270 -19.56 -28.12 -1.84
C ARG A 270 -20.23 -28.47 -3.15
N HIS A 271 -19.43 -28.60 -4.20
CA HIS A 271 -19.85 -28.92 -5.56
C HIS A 271 -19.27 -30.28 -5.98
N ARG A 272 -20.04 -31.04 -6.75
CA ARG A 272 -19.48 -32.10 -7.61
C ARG A 272 -19.15 -31.49 -8.96
N ALA A 273 -17.88 -31.25 -9.20
CA ALA A 273 -17.39 -30.45 -10.32
C ALA A 273 -16.54 -31.28 -11.28
N PRO A 274 -16.51 -30.95 -12.58
CA PRO A 274 -15.61 -31.58 -13.52
C PRO A 274 -14.16 -31.10 -13.32
N LEU A 275 -13.23 -32.04 -13.36
CA LEU A 275 -11.79 -31.82 -13.47
C LEU A 275 -11.36 -32.21 -14.87
N HIS A 276 -10.86 -31.21 -15.62
CA HIS A 276 -10.35 -31.38 -16.97
C HIS A 276 -8.82 -31.36 -16.96
N ARG A 277 -8.19 -32.28 -17.70
CA ARG A 277 -6.78 -32.12 -18.06
C ARG A 277 -6.67 -31.06 -19.13
N ARG A 278 -5.76 -30.09 -18.97
CA ARG A 278 -5.54 -29.01 -19.94
C ARG A 278 -5.27 -29.58 -21.33
N ALA A 279 -4.43 -30.62 -21.44
CA ALA A 279 -4.11 -31.27 -22.71
C ALA A 279 -5.33 -31.87 -23.45
N ALA A 280 -6.43 -32.14 -22.74
CA ALA A 280 -7.65 -32.67 -23.34
C ALA A 280 -8.59 -31.60 -23.92
N LEU A 281 -8.31 -30.32 -23.66
CA LEU A 281 -9.14 -29.20 -24.10
C LEU A 281 -8.60 -28.61 -25.40
N GLY A 282 -9.32 -28.82 -26.50
CA GLY A 282 -9.05 -28.20 -27.79
C GLY A 282 -9.51 -26.75 -27.88
N SER A 283 -9.05 -26.05 -28.92
CA SER A 283 -9.49 -24.68 -29.22
C SER A 283 -11.03 -24.59 -29.34
N GLY A 284 -11.61 -23.52 -28.79
CA GLY A 284 -13.04 -23.28 -28.75
C GLY A 284 -13.81 -24.04 -27.66
N VAL A 285 -13.19 -25.02 -26.99
CA VAL A 285 -13.85 -25.73 -25.88
C VAL A 285 -14.10 -24.77 -24.72
N ARG A 286 -15.32 -24.82 -24.20
CA ARG A 286 -15.80 -23.99 -23.09
C ARG A 286 -16.04 -24.86 -21.85
N VAL A 287 -15.62 -24.35 -20.70
CA VAL A 287 -15.77 -24.99 -19.38
C VAL A 287 -16.49 -24.00 -18.46
N GLU A 288 -17.66 -24.38 -17.96
CA GLU A 288 -18.41 -23.57 -16.99
C GLU A 288 -17.92 -23.86 -15.57
N GLY A 289 -17.77 -22.82 -14.76
CA GLY A 289 -17.52 -22.95 -13.32
C GLY A 289 -18.78 -23.37 -12.56
N PRO A 290 -18.67 -24.10 -11.43
CA PRO A 290 -17.44 -24.54 -10.77
C PRO A 290 -16.75 -25.70 -11.49
N ALA A 291 -15.46 -25.56 -11.78
CA ALA A 291 -14.64 -26.58 -12.42
C ALA A 291 -13.14 -26.41 -12.11
N LEU A 292 -12.35 -27.48 -12.29
CA LEU A 292 -10.89 -27.40 -12.27
C LEU A 292 -10.31 -27.76 -13.63
N ILE A 293 -9.28 -27.01 -14.04
CA ILE A 293 -8.46 -27.35 -15.20
C ILE A 293 -7.02 -27.56 -14.71
N VAL A 294 -6.55 -28.81 -14.77
CA VAL A 294 -5.22 -29.19 -14.29
C VAL A 294 -4.25 -29.35 -15.45
N ASP A 295 -3.05 -28.82 -15.26
CA ASP A 295 -1.90 -29.01 -16.12
C ASP A 295 -0.74 -29.61 -15.32
N ALA A 296 0.30 -30.09 -16.00
CA ALA A 296 1.49 -30.65 -15.35
C ALA A 296 2.18 -29.65 -14.40
N THR A 297 2.00 -28.35 -14.64
CA THR A 297 2.69 -27.28 -13.90
C THR A 297 1.78 -26.35 -13.12
N SER A 298 0.45 -26.45 -13.27
CA SER A 298 -0.50 -25.52 -12.64
C SER A 298 -1.91 -26.09 -12.51
N THR A 299 -2.72 -25.47 -11.65
CA THR A 299 -4.15 -25.75 -11.54
C THR A 299 -4.92 -24.46 -11.64
N VAL A 300 -5.92 -24.42 -12.53
CA VAL A 300 -6.83 -23.29 -12.71
C VAL A 300 -8.17 -23.63 -12.08
N ALA A 301 -8.59 -22.83 -11.11
CA ALA A 301 -9.91 -22.90 -10.51
C ALA A 301 -10.87 -21.97 -11.27
N VAL A 302 -11.87 -22.54 -11.93
CA VAL A 302 -12.96 -21.78 -12.57
C VAL A 302 -14.07 -21.67 -11.53
N GLU A 303 -14.13 -20.53 -10.83
CA GLU A 303 -15.09 -20.30 -9.74
C GLU A 303 -16.54 -20.23 -10.26
N PRO A 304 -17.55 -20.44 -9.39
CA PRO A 304 -18.95 -20.24 -9.75
C PRO A 304 -19.20 -18.87 -10.40
N GLY A 305 -19.90 -18.86 -11.54
CA GLY A 305 -20.17 -17.66 -12.32
C GLY A 305 -19.00 -17.17 -13.17
N TRP A 306 -17.92 -17.94 -13.26
CA TRP A 306 -16.90 -17.80 -14.30
C TRP A 306 -17.05 -18.90 -15.34
N SER A 307 -16.56 -18.65 -16.55
CA SER A 307 -16.39 -19.67 -17.59
C SER A 307 -15.01 -19.52 -18.20
N ALA A 308 -14.41 -20.63 -18.65
CA ALA A 308 -13.16 -20.65 -19.39
C ALA A 308 -13.41 -21.05 -20.84
N ILE A 309 -12.72 -20.41 -21.79
CA ILE A 309 -12.66 -20.83 -23.20
C ILE A 309 -11.21 -20.94 -23.64
N VAL A 310 -10.89 -22.01 -24.37
CA VAL A 310 -9.58 -22.17 -25.01
C VAL A 310 -9.54 -21.35 -26.31
N LEU A 311 -8.62 -20.41 -26.39
CA LEU A 311 -8.38 -19.63 -27.60
C LEU A 311 -7.53 -20.41 -28.63
N ALA A 312 -7.40 -19.86 -29.84
CA ALA A 312 -6.68 -20.52 -30.94
C ALA A 312 -5.20 -20.77 -30.67
N ASP A 313 -4.56 -19.91 -29.87
CA ASP A 313 -3.17 -20.03 -29.40
C ASP A 313 -3.04 -20.95 -28.17
N GLY A 314 -4.15 -21.51 -27.69
CA GLY A 314 -4.21 -22.32 -26.47
C GLY A 314 -4.35 -21.53 -25.18
N THR A 315 -4.36 -20.20 -25.20
CA THR A 315 -4.61 -19.39 -24.00
C THR A 315 -5.99 -19.72 -23.43
N LEU A 316 -6.08 -19.94 -22.12
CA LEU A 316 -7.38 -19.99 -21.44
C LEU A 316 -7.80 -18.56 -21.15
N ARG A 317 -8.92 -18.14 -21.73
CA ARG A 317 -9.60 -16.90 -21.36
C ARG A 317 -10.76 -17.22 -20.44
N LEU A 318 -10.71 -16.73 -19.20
CA LEU A 318 -11.82 -16.83 -18.28
C LEU A 318 -12.61 -15.52 -18.30
N ASN A 319 -13.94 -15.64 -18.35
CA ASN A 319 -14.85 -14.52 -18.34
C ASN A 319 -15.86 -14.66 -17.22
N ARG A 320 -16.16 -13.54 -16.55
CA ARG A 320 -17.26 -13.46 -15.61
C ARG A 320 -18.59 -13.53 -16.37
N THR A 321 -19.39 -14.56 -16.11
CA THR A 321 -20.66 -14.82 -16.82
C THR A 321 -21.89 -14.30 -16.07
N ILE A 322 -21.79 -14.13 -14.76
CA ILE A 322 -22.87 -13.58 -13.92
C ILE A 322 -22.35 -12.25 -13.37
N ALA A 323 -23.08 -11.15 -13.56
CA ALA A 323 -22.67 -9.88 -12.96
C ALA A 323 -22.52 -10.05 -11.45
N ARG A 324 -21.44 -9.50 -10.88
CA ARG A 324 -21.28 -9.51 -9.43
C ARG A 324 -22.49 -8.81 -8.83
N ILE A 325 -23.27 -9.52 -8.02
CA ILE A 325 -24.15 -8.86 -7.07
C ILE A 325 -23.16 -8.18 -6.13
N ALA A 326 -22.95 -6.86 -6.29
CA ALA A 326 -22.28 -6.07 -5.28
C ALA A 326 -22.92 -6.47 -3.96
N ALA A 327 -22.15 -7.00 -3.01
CA ALA A 327 -22.68 -7.56 -1.78
C ALA A 327 -23.66 -6.55 -1.18
N GLY A 328 -24.95 -6.83 -1.34
CA GLY A 328 -26.01 -5.89 -0.99
C GLY A 328 -25.93 -5.67 0.52
N ALA A 329 -25.94 -4.40 0.94
CA ALA A 329 -25.99 -3.95 2.33
C ALA A 329 -25.41 -4.97 3.31
N ALA A 330 -24.10 -5.20 3.20
CA ALA A 330 -23.44 -6.22 3.99
C ALA A 330 -23.65 -5.93 5.49
N ASP A 331 -23.92 -6.98 6.27
CA ASP A 331 -24.17 -6.86 7.72
C ASP A 331 -23.03 -6.09 8.41
N ALA A 332 -23.39 -5.15 9.27
CA ALA A 332 -22.47 -4.37 10.09
C ALA A 332 -21.95 -5.18 11.30
N SER A 333 -22.45 -6.40 11.52
CA SER A 333 -21.96 -7.31 12.55
C SER A 333 -20.48 -7.66 12.38
N VAL A 334 -19.79 -7.90 13.50
CA VAL A 334 -18.40 -8.37 13.52
C VAL A 334 -18.31 -9.77 12.89
N ASP A 335 -17.60 -9.88 11.77
CA ASP A 335 -17.17 -11.15 11.19
C ASP A 335 -15.63 -11.20 11.17
N PRO A 336 -14.97 -12.24 11.74
CA PRO A 336 -13.51 -12.28 11.83
C PRO A 336 -12.77 -12.23 10.49
N VAL A 337 -13.36 -12.79 9.43
CA VAL A 337 -12.75 -12.79 8.09
C VAL A 337 -12.85 -11.40 7.48
N ARG A 338 -14.03 -10.78 7.54
CA ARG A 338 -14.23 -9.40 7.08
C ARG A 338 -13.42 -8.41 7.91
N LEU A 339 -13.27 -8.63 9.21
CA LEU A 339 -12.44 -7.81 10.08
C LEU A 339 -11.00 -7.78 9.59
N ALA A 340 -10.43 -8.95 9.28
CA ALA A 340 -9.09 -9.06 8.70
C ALA A 340 -8.99 -8.38 7.32
N ILE A 341 -10.02 -8.52 6.48
CA ILE A 341 -10.08 -7.88 5.16
C ILE A 341 -10.08 -6.35 5.30
N PHE A 342 -10.98 -5.78 6.11
CA PHE A 342 -11.07 -4.32 6.32
C PHE A 342 -9.80 -3.77 6.99
N ALA A 343 -9.23 -4.47 7.98
CA ALA A 343 -7.94 -4.10 8.55
C ALA A 343 -6.84 -4.01 7.49
N GLY A 344 -6.77 -5.00 6.59
CA GLY A 344 -5.83 -5.02 5.47
C GLY A 344 -6.09 -3.92 4.44
N LEU A 345 -7.35 -3.58 4.17
CA LEU A 345 -7.72 -2.47 3.28
C LEU A 345 -7.33 -1.12 3.85
N PHE A 346 -7.62 -0.85 5.14
CA PHE A 346 -7.23 0.41 5.78
C PHE A 346 -5.71 0.56 5.87
N MET A 347 -4.99 -0.52 6.19
CA MET A 347 -3.53 -0.52 6.18
C MET A 347 -2.98 -0.27 4.77
N GLY A 348 -3.52 -0.95 3.75
CA GLY A 348 -3.13 -0.76 2.36
C GLY A 348 -3.32 0.68 1.90
N LEU A 349 -4.40 1.35 2.31
CA LEU A 349 -4.60 2.78 2.03
C LEU A 349 -3.50 3.65 2.67
N ALA A 350 -3.18 3.42 3.95
CA ALA A 350 -2.11 4.18 4.62
C ALA A 350 -0.73 3.95 3.96
N GLU A 351 -0.44 2.71 3.52
CA GLU A 351 0.80 2.36 2.80
C GLU A 351 0.84 2.98 1.39
N GLU A 352 -0.29 3.02 0.67
CA GLU A 352 -0.41 3.71 -0.63
C GLU A 352 -0.14 5.20 -0.48
N MET A 353 -0.69 5.85 0.56
CA MET A 353 -0.40 7.24 0.89
C MET A 353 1.09 7.45 1.18
N GLY A 354 1.70 6.60 2.01
CA GLY A 354 3.12 6.69 2.35
C GLY A 354 4.03 6.51 1.14
N SER A 355 3.71 5.54 0.30
CA SER A 355 4.38 5.29 -0.98
C SER A 355 4.28 6.48 -1.94
N ALA A 356 3.11 7.15 -1.98
CA ALA A 356 2.94 8.38 -2.75
C ALA A 356 3.85 9.49 -2.19
N LEU A 357 3.76 9.76 -0.88
CA LEU A 357 4.55 10.78 -0.19
C LEU A 357 6.05 10.62 -0.44
N GLN A 358 6.59 9.43 -0.17
CA GLN A 358 8.01 9.11 -0.37
C GLN A 358 8.48 9.45 -1.79
N ARG A 359 7.69 9.05 -2.81
CA ARG A 359 8.05 9.28 -4.21
C ARG A 359 7.96 10.75 -4.60
N SER A 360 7.02 11.50 -4.03
CA SER A 360 6.79 12.90 -4.39
C SER A 360 7.64 13.91 -3.61
N ALA A 361 8.16 13.55 -2.44
CA ALA A 361 8.84 14.49 -1.56
C ALA A 361 10.16 15.02 -2.13
N ALA A 362 10.43 16.30 -1.92
CA ALA A 362 11.65 16.94 -2.39
C ALA A 362 12.80 16.77 -1.40
N SER A 363 12.52 16.71 -0.09
CA SER A 363 13.56 16.55 0.92
C SER A 363 14.07 15.11 1.07
N VAL A 364 15.37 15.00 1.33
CA VAL A 364 16.05 13.73 1.66
C VAL A 364 15.47 13.12 2.94
N ASN A 365 15.00 13.93 3.89
CA ASN A 365 14.39 13.45 5.13
C ASN A 365 13.14 12.59 4.85
N ILE A 366 12.25 13.06 3.99
CA ILE A 366 11.04 12.30 3.65
C ILE A 366 11.35 11.20 2.62
N ARG A 367 12.11 11.51 1.55
CA ARG A 367 12.33 10.58 0.43
C ARG A 367 13.23 9.39 0.78
N GLU A 368 14.33 9.64 1.48
CA GLU A 368 15.40 8.66 1.70
C GLU A 368 15.48 8.18 3.16
N ARG A 369 15.35 9.11 4.13
CA ARG A 369 15.35 8.75 5.56
C ARG A 369 14.02 8.20 6.04
N LEU A 370 12.97 8.33 5.22
CA LEU A 370 11.60 7.88 5.50
C LEU A 370 11.02 8.50 6.78
N ASP A 371 11.38 9.75 7.03
CA ASP A 371 10.95 10.51 8.19
C ASP A 371 9.56 11.13 7.96
N PHE A 372 8.57 10.26 7.81
CA PHE A 372 7.18 10.61 7.56
C PHE A 372 6.23 9.52 8.07
N SER A 373 4.93 9.82 8.18
CA SER A 373 3.90 8.80 8.40
C SER A 373 2.58 9.22 7.78
N CYS A 374 1.86 8.23 7.27
CA CYS A 374 0.53 8.41 6.69
C CYS A 374 -0.47 7.57 7.48
N ALA A 375 -1.66 8.13 7.69
CA ALA A 375 -2.67 7.52 8.54
C ALA A 375 -4.11 7.82 8.10
N VAL A 376 -4.99 6.87 8.42
CA VAL A 376 -6.43 6.92 8.24
C VAL A 376 -7.10 6.99 9.61
N PHE A 377 -8.12 7.84 9.74
CA PHE A 377 -8.86 8.08 10.98
C PHE A 377 -10.37 8.01 10.74
N ASP A 378 -11.09 7.62 11.78
CA ASP A 378 -12.56 7.67 11.81
C ASP A 378 -13.09 9.11 11.92
N ALA A 379 -14.41 9.28 11.93
CA ALA A 379 -15.08 10.57 12.07
C ALA A 379 -14.72 11.34 13.36
N GLY A 380 -14.29 10.64 14.42
CA GLY A 380 -13.86 11.22 15.69
C GLY A 380 -12.37 11.57 15.72
N GLY A 381 -11.62 11.29 14.65
CA GLY A 381 -10.17 11.48 14.63
C GLY A 381 -9.41 10.42 15.43
N HIS A 382 -9.98 9.23 15.66
CA HIS A 382 -9.23 8.11 16.23
C HIS A 382 -8.52 7.35 15.12
N LEU A 383 -7.30 6.91 15.43
CA LEU A 383 -6.45 6.21 14.46
C LEU A 383 -7.06 4.85 14.11
N VAL A 384 -7.21 4.57 12.82
CA VAL A 384 -7.67 3.27 12.30
C VAL A 384 -6.48 2.47 11.75
N ALA A 385 -5.65 3.12 10.94
CA ALA A 385 -4.47 2.50 10.34
C ALA A 385 -3.36 3.53 10.12
N ASN A 386 -2.10 3.12 10.28
CA ASN A 386 -0.93 3.93 9.97
C ASN A 386 0.19 3.11 9.31
N ALA A 387 0.81 3.68 8.27
CA ALA A 387 1.99 3.10 7.66
C ALA A 387 3.18 3.17 8.66
N PRO A 388 3.91 2.06 8.89
CA PRO A 388 4.94 2.00 9.93
C PRO A 388 6.27 2.59 9.44
N HIS A 389 6.61 3.79 9.90
CA HIS A 389 7.92 4.39 9.62
C HIS A 389 8.56 5.00 10.88
N ILE A 390 7.87 5.90 11.59
CA ILE A 390 8.45 6.64 12.72
C ILE A 390 7.62 6.42 14.00
N PRO A 391 8.23 5.89 15.08
CA PRO A 391 7.57 5.63 16.36
C PRO A 391 6.83 6.84 16.97
N VAL A 392 7.43 8.03 16.94
CA VAL A 392 6.87 9.22 17.61
C VAL A 392 5.62 9.77 16.92
N HIS A 393 5.40 9.40 15.65
CA HIS A 393 4.17 9.72 14.92
C HIS A 393 2.98 8.86 15.40
N LEU A 394 3.26 7.72 16.04
CA LEU A 394 2.24 6.82 16.59
C LEU A 394 1.51 7.52 17.74
N GLY A 395 0.22 7.80 17.55
CA GLY A 395 -0.64 8.40 18.58
C GLY A 395 -0.67 9.93 18.58
N SER A 396 0.43 10.61 18.24
CA SER A 396 0.47 12.09 18.21
C SER A 396 -0.33 12.69 17.04
N MET A 397 -0.36 12.03 15.88
CA MET A 397 -1.18 12.49 14.75
C MET A 397 -2.69 12.48 15.07
N GLY A 398 -3.17 11.56 15.91
CA GLY A 398 -4.57 11.55 16.34
C GLY A 398 -4.93 12.74 17.22
N ASP A 399 -4.00 13.22 18.04
CA ASP A 399 -4.20 14.46 18.81
C ASP A 399 -4.30 15.68 17.88
N CYS A 400 -3.52 15.75 16.79
CA CYS A 400 -3.67 16.81 15.77
C CYS A 400 -5.05 16.79 15.12
N VAL A 401 -5.51 15.62 14.65
CA VAL A 401 -6.80 15.50 13.96
C VAL A 401 -7.95 15.89 14.90
N ARG A 402 -7.92 15.44 16.16
CA ARG A 402 -8.93 15.82 17.15
C ARG A 402 -8.91 17.31 17.51
N HIS A 403 -7.72 17.91 17.62
CA HIS A 403 -7.59 19.37 17.80
C HIS A 403 -8.21 20.12 16.64
N LEU A 404 -7.90 19.73 15.39
CA LEU A 404 -8.51 20.31 14.19
C LEU A 404 -10.03 20.17 14.18
N ILE A 405 -10.56 18.99 14.51
CA ILE A 405 -12.02 18.77 14.59
C ILE A 405 -12.63 19.73 15.62
N ALA A 406 -12.03 19.84 16.80
CA ALA A 406 -12.51 20.72 17.86
C ALA A 406 -12.46 22.20 17.44
N SER A 407 -11.34 22.67 16.88
CA SER A 407 -11.17 24.06 16.47
C SER A 407 -12.14 24.44 15.34
N ARG A 408 -12.33 23.56 14.35
CA ARG A 408 -13.23 23.77 13.22
C ARG A 408 -14.71 23.63 13.56
N SER A 409 -15.05 22.97 14.66
CA SER A 409 -16.44 22.89 15.12
C SER A 409 -16.99 24.22 15.64
N ILE A 410 -16.11 25.16 16.02
CA ILE A 410 -16.49 26.45 16.64
C ILE A 410 -16.06 27.69 15.84
N ASP A 411 -15.36 27.55 14.71
CA ASP A 411 -14.83 28.67 13.93
C ASP A 411 -15.88 29.37 13.03
N GLY A 412 -17.09 28.81 12.94
CA GLY A 412 -18.20 29.30 12.13
C GLY A 412 -18.09 29.02 10.61
N ARG A 413 -16.91 28.60 10.11
CA ARG A 413 -16.72 28.19 8.71
C ARG A 413 -16.96 26.69 8.53
N GLY A 414 -16.56 25.90 9.53
CA GLY A 414 -16.47 24.46 9.46
C GLY A 414 -15.44 23.99 8.44
N MET A 415 -15.41 22.67 8.29
CA MET A 415 -14.67 21.98 7.23
C MET A 415 -15.53 21.85 5.98
N ARG A 416 -14.92 21.94 4.80
CA ARG A 416 -15.62 21.78 3.51
C ARG A 416 -14.92 20.75 2.62
N PRO A 417 -15.64 20.12 1.67
CA PRO A 417 -15.02 19.25 0.68
C PRO A 417 -13.87 19.94 -0.06
N GLY A 418 -12.74 19.23 -0.19
CA GLY A 418 -11.53 19.73 -0.85
C GLY A 418 -10.68 20.68 0.00
N ASP A 419 -11.01 20.92 1.27
CA ASP A 419 -10.10 21.62 2.18
C ASP A 419 -8.95 20.71 2.64
N ALA A 420 -7.81 21.30 2.97
CA ALA A 420 -6.73 20.64 3.70
C ALA A 420 -6.04 21.63 4.65
N TYR A 421 -5.56 21.10 5.79
CA TYR A 421 -5.03 21.89 6.90
C TYR A 421 -3.62 21.43 7.27
N ALA A 422 -2.77 22.33 7.75
CA ALA A 422 -1.43 22.03 8.24
C ALA A 422 -1.30 22.34 9.74
N VAL A 423 -0.68 21.43 10.48
CA VAL A 423 -0.44 21.53 11.93
C VAL A 423 0.98 21.07 12.25
N ASN A 424 1.78 21.90 12.92
CA ASN A 424 3.05 21.48 13.52
C ASN A 424 3.21 21.94 14.98
N ASP A 425 2.23 22.69 15.51
CA ASP A 425 2.26 23.18 16.89
C ASP A 425 2.36 21.99 17.88
N PRO A 426 3.45 21.87 18.66
CA PRO A 426 3.65 20.77 19.59
C PRO A 426 2.61 20.75 20.73
N TYR A 427 1.99 21.89 21.03
CA TYR A 427 0.90 21.98 22.00
C TYR A 427 -0.42 21.44 21.44
N ARG A 428 -0.51 21.22 20.13
CA ARG A 428 -1.70 20.77 19.38
C ARG A 428 -1.51 19.41 18.69
N GLY A 429 -0.68 18.54 19.27
CA GLY A 429 -0.41 17.20 18.74
C GLY A 429 0.77 17.12 17.79
N GLY A 430 1.40 18.26 17.46
CA GLY A 430 2.72 18.27 16.83
C GLY A 430 3.76 17.59 17.72
N THR A 431 4.82 17.09 17.11
CA THR A 431 5.96 16.46 17.81
C THR A 431 7.06 17.48 18.05
N HIS A 432 7.38 18.24 17.01
CA HIS A 432 8.26 19.42 16.97
C HIS A 432 7.97 20.17 15.67
N LEU A 433 8.43 21.42 15.53
CA LEU A 433 8.04 22.26 14.38
C LEU A 433 8.40 21.71 13.00
N PRO A 434 9.53 21.00 12.80
CA PRO A 434 9.84 20.35 11.53
C PRO A 434 8.79 19.32 11.07
N ASP A 435 8.07 18.68 12.00
CA ASP A 435 7.06 17.68 11.68
C ASP A 435 5.71 18.33 11.35
N ILE A 436 5.53 18.71 10.10
CA ILE A 436 4.27 19.29 9.63
C ILE A 436 3.30 18.17 9.32
N THR A 437 2.11 18.22 9.92
CA THR A 437 0.99 17.29 9.68
C THR A 437 -0.01 17.95 8.76
N VAL A 438 -0.16 17.41 7.55
CA VAL A 438 -1.27 17.77 6.65
C VAL A 438 -2.45 16.85 6.94
N VAL A 439 -3.63 17.44 7.17
CA VAL A 439 -4.88 16.73 7.46
C VAL A 439 -5.92 17.12 6.41
N GLN A 440 -6.54 16.12 5.79
CA GLN A 440 -7.61 16.30 4.82
C GLN A 440 -8.89 15.61 5.32
N PRO A 441 -9.99 16.36 5.56
CA PRO A 441 -11.30 15.78 5.82
C PRO A 441 -11.84 15.08 4.56
N VAL A 442 -12.46 13.92 4.74
CA VAL A 442 -13.03 13.11 3.67
C VAL A 442 -14.54 13.10 3.79
N PHE A 443 -15.22 13.67 2.78
CA PHE A 443 -16.67 13.74 2.71
C PHE A 443 -17.17 12.57 1.86
N ALA A 444 -17.63 11.50 2.52
CA ALA A 444 -18.11 10.30 1.87
C ALA A 444 -19.52 9.92 2.38
N GLY A 445 -20.33 9.28 1.54
CA GLY A 445 -21.68 8.84 1.92
C GLY A 445 -22.77 9.92 1.89
N GLY A 446 -22.49 11.09 1.30
CA GLY A 446 -23.51 12.13 1.02
C GLY A 446 -23.93 13.01 2.19
N GLY A 447 -23.21 12.99 3.31
CA GLY A 447 -23.45 13.88 4.45
C GLY A 447 -22.70 15.21 4.35
N ASP A 448 -23.14 16.20 5.14
CA ASP A 448 -22.54 17.55 5.23
C ASP A 448 -21.36 17.64 6.20
N ALA A 449 -21.01 16.54 6.86
CA ALA A 449 -19.87 16.44 7.78
C ALA A 449 -18.81 15.46 7.23
N PRO A 450 -17.53 15.65 7.55
CA PRO A 450 -16.51 14.66 7.24
C PRO A 450 -16.86 13.30 7.86
N ALA A 451 -16.84 12.25 7.03
CA ALA A 451 -17.06 10.88 7.49
C ALA A 451 -15.77 10.26 8.04
N PHE A 452 -14.62 10.69 7.51
CA PHE A 452 -13.29 10.18 7.85
C PHE A 452 -12.25 11.29 7.71
N PHE A 453 -11.04 11.03 8.19
CA PHE A 453 -9.89 11.89 7.96
C PHE A 453 -8.70 11.08 7.47
N VAL A 454 -7.88 11.71 6.64
CA VAL A 454 -6.57 11.19 6.28
C VAL A 454 -5.53 12.23 6.63
N ALA A 455 -4.35 11.78 7.06
CA ALA A 455 -3.26 12.69 7.38
C ALA A 455 -1.91 12.15 6.94
N ALA A 456 -1.03 13.07 6.56
CA ALA A 456 0.35 12.82 6.20
C ALA A 456 1.24 13.76 7.00
N ARG A 457 2.11 13.21 7.85
CA ARG A 457 3.15 13.97 8.57
C ARG A 457 4.49 13.75 7.89
N GLY A 458 5.25 14.81 7.64
CA GLY A 458 6.60 14.74 7.10
C GLY A 458 7.54 15.67 7.84
N HIS A 459 8.79 15.24 8.02
CA HIS A 459 9.83 16.04 8.67
C HIS A 459 10.51 16.97 7.66
N HIS A 460 10.17 18.24 7.72
CA HIS A 460 10.77 19.30 6.89
C HIS A 460 12.18 19.61 7.39
N ALA A 461 13.16 19.72 6.49
CA ALA A 461 14.57 19.88 6.88
C ALA A 461 14.83 21.16 7.70
N ASP A 462 14.16 22.26 7.33
CA ASP A 462 14.24 23.58 7.97
C ASP A 462 12.86 24.24 7.88
N VAL A 463 12.35 24.73 9.00
CA VAL A 463 11.11 25.53 9.08
C VAL A 463 11.38 26.91 9.68
N GLY A 464 12.64 27.33 9.66
CA GLY A 464 13.14 28.56 10.29
C GLY A 464 13.92 28.29 11.58
N GLY A 465 13.85 29.22 12.52
CA GLY A 465 14.55 29.14 13.80
C GLY A 465 15.91 29.85 13.81
N THR A 466 16.51 30.00 14.98
CA THR A 466 17.72 30.82 15.19
C THR A 466 18.97 30.24 14.53
N SER A 467 19.04 28.91 14.34
CA SER A 467 20.13 28.21 13.65
C SER A 467 19.60 27.38 12.47
N PRO A 468 20.39 27.19 11.39
CA PRO A 468 20.01 26.29 10.29
C PRO A 468 19.78 24.85 10.77
N GLY A 469 18.73 24.21 10.25
CA GLY A 469 18.39 22.82 10.55
C GLY A 469 17.06 22.69 11.30
N SER A 470 16.85 21.52 11.92
CA SER A 470 15.55 21.14 12.48
C SER A 470 15.29 21.64 13.91
N MET A 471 16.31 21.65 14.76
CA MET A 471 16.16 21.97 16.20
C MET A 471 17.32 22.82 16.70
N PRO A 472 17.13 24.14 16.92
CA PRO A 472 18.15 24.99 17.51
C PRO A 472 18.47 24.56 18.95
N ALA A 473 19.72 24.20 19.23
CA ALA A 473 20.14 23.65 20.53
C ALA A 473 19.95 24.64 21.70
N ASP A 474 20.09 25.93 21.42
CA ASP A 474 20.03 27.00 22.42
C ASP A 474 18.65 27.70 22.47
N SER A 475 17.59 27.13 21.86
CA SER A 475 16.25 27.71 21.92
C SER A 475 15.72 27.74 23.36
N ARG A 476 15.07 28.85 23.72
CA ARG A 476 14.45 29.05 25.03
C ARG A 476 12.95 29.28 24.92
N SER A 477 12.49 29.54 23.71
CA SER A 477 11.10 29.74 23.33
C SER A 477 10.83 29.02 22.01
N ILE A 478 9.60 28.54 21.80
CA ILE A 478 9.16 27.97 20.53
C ILE A 478 9.33 28.96 19.36
N HIS A 479 9.29 30.27 19.63
CA HIS A 479 9.53 31.30 18.63
C HIS A 479 10.99 31.35 18.14
N ASP A 480 11.93 30.77 18.88
CA ASP A 480 13.32 30.60 18.46
C ASP A 480 13.49 29.41 17.51
N GLU A 481 12.48 28.55 17.39
CA GLU A 481 12.54 27.25 16.69
C GLU A 481 11.97 27.29 15.27
N GLY A 482 11.24 28.36 14.92
CA GLY A 482 10.77 28.61 13.56
C GLY A 482 9.28 28.87 13.46
N VAL A 483 8.71 28.54 12.30
CA VAL A 483 7.33 28.86 11.94
C VAL A 483 6.37 27.84 12.53
N VAL A 484 5.30 28.34 13.17
CA VAL A 484 4.24 27.54 13.80
C VAL A 484 2.98 27.56 12.94
N PHE A 485 2.44 26.38 12.68
CA PHE A 485 1.18 26.08 12.02
C PHE A 485 0.20 25.55 13.06
N ASP A 486 -0.78 26.39 13.42
CA ASP A 486 -1.94 26.02 14.26
C ASP A 486 -3.18 25.91 13.35
N ASP A 487 -3.48 24.69 12.91
CA ASP A 487 -4.60 24.34 12.02
C ASP A 487 -4.71 25.19 10.75
N VAL A 488 -3.61 25.62 10.14
CA VAL A 488 -3.65 26.56 9.02
C VAL A 488 -4.36 25.94 7.82
N LEU A 489 -5.39 26.61 7.28
CA LEU A 489 -6.04 26.20 6.03
C LEU A 489 -5.07 26.42 4.86
N ILE A 490 -4.50 25.35 4.31
CA ILE A 490 -3.51 25.41 3.21
C ILE A 490 -4.13 25.16 1.84
N VAL A 491 -5.23 24.41 1.77
CA VAL A 491 -6.03 24.22 0.56
C VAL A 491 -7.46 24.58 0.87
N ALA A 492 -8.09 25.43 0.05
CA ALA A 492 -9.49 25.80 0.18
C ALA A 492 -10.27 25.34 -1.06
N GLY A 493 -11.23 24.42 -0.89
CA GLY A 493 -12.03 23.91 -2.00
C GLY A 493 -11.21 23.37 -3.18
N GLY A 494 -10.13 22.63 -2.89
CA GLY A 494 -9.24 22.03 -3.88
C GLY A 494 -8.18 22.98 -4.46
N ARG A 495 -8.09 24.23 -3.99
CA ARG A 495 -7.09 25.20 -4.45
C ARG A 495 -6.07 25.51 -3.36
N LEU A 496 -4.79 25.30 -3.67
CA LEU A 496 -3.67 25.65 -2.78
C LEU A 496 -3.65 27.16 -2.53
N ARG A 497 -3.52 27.56 -1.27
CA ARG A 497 -3.34 28.94 -0.84
C ARG A 497 -1.86 29.33 -0.89
N ASP A 498 -1.24 29.13 -2.06
CA ASP A 498 0.21 29.18 -2.26
C ASP A 498 0.84 30.46 -1.69
N ALA A 499 0.31 31.63 -2.05
CA ALA A 499 0.82 32.91 -1.57
C ALA A 499 0.73 33.06 -0.04
N ASP A 500 -0.37 32.60 0.57
CA ASP A 500 -0.58 32.71 2.03
C ASP A 500 0.38 31.78 2.79
N VAL A 501 0.56 30.55 2.29
CA VAL A 501 1.44 29.55 2.94
C VAL A 501 2.92 29.96 2.79
N ARG A 502 3.31 30.47 1.62
CA ARG A 502 4.66 31.04 1.41
C ARG A 502 4.91 32.23 2.32
N ALA A 503 3.93 33.14 2.45
CA ALA A 503 4.02 34.27 3.36
C ALA A 503 4.17 33.82 4.82
N LEU A 504 3.49 32.75 5.22
CA LEU A 504 3.62 32.17 6.56
C LEU A 504 5.04 31.59 6.80
N PHE A 505 5.59 30.81 5.87
CA PHE A 505 6.98 30.34 5.97
C PHE A 505 8.00 31.48 5.99
N ALA A 506 7.70 32.59 5.31
CA ALA A 506 8.53 33.80 5.29
C ALA A 506 8.26 34.75 6.49
N SER A 507 7.39 34.37 7.42
CA SER A 507 6.98 35.21 8.54
C SER A 507 7.78 34.96 9.82
N GLY A 508 7.57 35.83 10.82
CA GLY A 508 8.19 35.71 12.13
C GLY A 508 9.63 36.21 12.20
N PRO A 509 10.25 36.18 13.39
CA PRO A 509 11.62 36.66 13.60
C PRO A 509 12.68 35.76 12.95
N HIS A 510 12.34 34.48 12.74
CA HIS A 510 13.25 33.45 12.23
C HIS A 510 12.55 32.63 11.13
N PRO A 511 12.36 33.21 9.92
CA PRO A 511 11.63 32.57 8.84
C PRO A 511 12.37 31.36 8.26
N ALA A 512 11.63 30.50 7.56
CA ALA A 512 12.18 29.34 6.87
C ALA A 512 13.20 29.74 5.80
N ARG A 513 14.30 28.99 5.73
CA ARG A 513 15.43 29.32 4.84
C ARG A 513 15.22 28.81 3.40
N ASN A 514 14.36 27.80 3.22
CA ASN A 514 14.12 27.17 1.93
C ASN A 514 12.61 26.93 1.68
N VAL A 515 11.87 28.02 1.50
CA VAL A 515 10.42 28.01 1.28
C VAL A 515 10.02 27.13 0.08
N GLU A 516 10.83 27.07 -0.98
CA GLU A 516 10.52 26.23 -2.15
C GLU A 516 10.53 24.74 -1.79
N GLN A 517 11.52 24.27 -1.03
CA GLN A 517 11.52 22.89 -0.55
C GLN A 517 10.37 22.63 0.41
N ASN A 518 10.04 23.57 1.29
CA ASN A 518 8.89 23.43 2.18
C ASN A 518 7.57 23.30 1.41
N MET A 519 7.37 24.11 0.37
CA MET A 519 6.18 24.03 -0.48
C MET A 519 6.13 22.74 -1.28
N ALA A 520 7.28 22.24 -1.76
CA ALA A 520 7.36 20.96 -2.46
C ALA A 520 7.04 19.76 -1.55
N ASP A 521 7.51 19.77 -0.29
CA ASP A 521 7.18 18.72 0.68
C ASP A 521 5.70 18.79 1.11
N LEU A 522 5.13 19.99 1.30
CA LEU A 522 3.67 20.14 1.52
C LEU A 522 2.86 19.62 0.34
N ALA A 523 3.30 19.88 -0.89
CA ALA A 523 2.67 19.35 -2.10
C ALA A 523 2.65 17.81 -2.10
N ALA A 524 3.78 17.20 -1.73
CA ALA A 524 3.89 15.75 -1.60
C ALA A 524 2.93 15.18 -0.54
N GLN A 525 2.79 15.86 0.61
CA GLN A 525 1.85 15.46 1.67
C GLN A 525 0.39 15.61 1.23
N LEU A 526 0.05 16.67 0.50
CA LEU A 526 -1.27 16.88 -0.08
C LEU A 526 -1.62 15.79 -1.10
N ALA A 527 -0.67 15.43 -1.99
CA ALA A 527 -0.86 14.34 -2.95
C ALA A 527 -1.09 13.00 -2.24
N ALA A 528 -0.38 12.74 -1.15
CA ALA A 528 -0.60 11.56 -0.31
C ALA A 528 -1.99 11.57 0.35
N CYS A 529 -2.42 12.69 0.92
CA CYS A 529 -3.76 12.83 1.49
C CYS A 529 -4.86 12.65 0.43
N ALA A 530 -4.72 13.24 -0.74
CA ALA A 530 -5.68 13.10 -1.84
C ALA A 530 -5.82 11.63 -2.28
N ARG A 531 -4.71 10.88 -2.34
CA ARG A 531 -4.72 9.43 -2.62
C ARG A 531 -5.52 8.65 -1.57
N GLY A 532 -5.28 8.92 -0.29
CA GLY A 532 -6.00 8.30 0.82
C GLY A 532 -7.50 8.61 0.78
N ALA A 533 -7.86 9.88 0.56
CA ALA A 533 -9.24 10.33 0.47
C ALA A 533 -10.01 9.63 -0.67
N ALA A 534 -9.45 9.62 -1.88
CA ALA A 534 -10.05 8.94 -3.03
C ALA A 534 -10.18 7.41 -2.79
N GLY A 535 -9.22 6.82 -2.08
CA GLY A 535 -9.27 5.42 -1.69
C GLY A 535 -10.43 5.09 -0.75
N LEU A 536 -10.66 5.94 0.26
CA LEU A 536 -11.80 5.81 1.19
C LEU A 536 -13.14 6.06 0.50
N GLU A 537 -13.24 7.09 -0.34
CA GLU A 537 -14.46 7.39 -1.10
C GLU A 537 -14.88 6.21 -1.98
N ARG A 538 -13.92 5.58 -2.67
CA ARG A 538 -14.16 4.36 -3.45
C ARG A 538 -14.57 3.19 -2.57
N LEU A 539 -13.90 2.98 -1.43
CA LEU A 539 -14.27 1.91 -0.51
C LEU A 539 -15.70 2.09 0.00
N VAL A 540 -16.11 3.32 0.30
CA VAL A 540 -17.49 3.68 0.68
C VAL A 540 -18.48 3.45 -0.46
N ALA A 541 -18.11 3.78 -1.70
CA ALA A 541 -18.94 3.50 -2.87
C ALA A 541 -19.15 2.00 -3.11
N GLU A 542 -18.12 1.18 -2.81
CA GLU A 542 -18.16 -0.27 -3.01
C GLU A 542 -18.87 -1.03 -1.87
N GLN A 543 -18.64 -0.63 -0.61
CA GLN A 543 -19.07 -1.38 0.59
C GLN A 543 -20.22 -0.71 1.35
N GLY A 544 -20.48 0.57 1.09
CA GLY A 544 -21.43 1.40 1.84
C GLY A 544 -20.82 2.05 3.08
N SER A 545 -21.18 3.31 3.34
CA SER A 545 -20.61 4.11 4.44
C SER A 545 -20.79 3.49 5.82
N GLY A 546 -21.98 2.94 6.11
CA GLY A 546 -22.27 2.30 7.40
C GLY A 546 -21.41 1.08 7.68
N VAL A 547 -21.10 0.29 6.65
CA VAL A 547 -20.22 -0.88 6.77
C VAL A 547 -18.78 -0.44 7.02
N VAL A 548 -18.28 0.50 6.23
CA VAL A 548 -16.90 1.01 6.40
C VAL A 548 -16.71 1.56 7.81
N THR A 549 -17.66 2.37 8.29
CA THR A 549 -17.63 2.93 9.65
C THR A 549 -17.63 1.85 10.72
N ALA A 550 -18.56 0.90 10.65
CA ALA A 550 -18.63 -0.22 11.60
C ALA A 550 -17.33 -1.03 11.63
N TYR A 551 -16.72 -1.31 10.48
CA TYR A 551 -15.47 -2.07 10.44
C TYR A 551 -14.25 -1.27 10.90
N MET A 552 -14.24 0.07 10.82
CA MET A 552 -13.23 0.88 11.51
C MET A 552 -13.32 0.70 13.02
N GLU A 553 -14.54 0.76 13.58
CA GLU A 553 -14.80 0.54 15.01
C GLU A 553 -14.43 -0.89 15.43
N HIS A 554 -14.76 -1.91 14.63
CA HIS A 554 -14.41 -3.30 14.93
C HIS A 554 -12.90 -3.54 14.93
N VAL A 555 -12.16 -2.90 14.01
CA VAL A 555 -10.68 -2.96 13.98
C VAL A 555 -10.10 -2.34 15.25
N GLN A 556 -10.60 -1.18 15.68
CA GLN A 556 -10.17 -0.53 16.91
C GLN A 556 -10.50 -1.37 18.15
N ALA A 557 -11.72 -1.89 18.26
CA ALA A 557 -12.14 -2.74 19.37
C ALA A 557 -11.34 -4.06 19.45
N HIS A 558 -10.99 -4.63 18.30
CA HIS A 558 -10.12 -5.79 18.24
C HIS A 558 -8.69 -5.45 18.70
N ALA A 559 -8.14 -4.32 18.24
CA ALA A 559 -6.84 -3.83 18.70
C ALA A 559 -6.81 -3.59 20.21
N GLU A 560 -7.87 -3.00 20.78
CA GLU A 560 -8.02 -2.83 22.22
C GLU A 560 -8.03 -4.17 22.96
N THR A 561 -8.78 -5.15 22.46
CA THR A 561 -8.86 -6.49 23.06
C THR A 561 -7.48 -7.16 23.11
N LEU A 562 -6.71 -7.05 22.02
CA LEU A 562 -5.34 -7.57 21.96
C LEU A 562 -4.40 -6.82 22.92
N ALA A 563 -4.50 -5.49 22.98
CA ALA A 563 -3.72 -4.66 23.90
C ALA A 563 -4.02 -5.01 25.37
N ARG A 564 -5.31 -5.16 25.74
CA ARG A 564 -5.71 -5.60 27.08
C ARG A 564 -5.13 -6.96 27.43
N ARG A 565 -5.14 -7.92 26.51
CA ARG A 565 -4.52 -9.24 26.71
C ARG A 565 -3.02 -9.13 26.94
N ALA A 566 -2.32 -8.29 26.17
CA ALA A 566 -0.90 -8.05 26.34
C ALA A 566 -0.60 -7.39 27.71
N VAL A 567 -1.39 -6.39 28.12
CA VAL A 567 -1.24 -5.72 29.42
C VAL A 567 -1.34 -6.69 30.58
N ARG A 568 -2.20 -7.71 30.50
CA ARG A 568 -2.35 -8.72 31.58
C ARG A 568 -1.09 -9.55 31.84
N SER A 569 -0.18 -9.66 30.87
CA SER A 569 1.09 -10.38 31.06
C SER A 569 2.18 -9.52 31.70
N LEU A 570 1.98 -8.20 31.76
CA LEU A 570 2.95 -7.26 32.32
C LEU A 570 3.00 -7.33 33.85
N ALA A 571 4.09 -6.79 34.38
CA ALA A 571 4.31 -6.61 35.82
C ALA A 571 4.47 -5.13 36.14
N ASP A 572 4.16 -4.78 37.37
CA ASP A 572 4.45 -3.47 37.92
C ASP A 572 5.95 -3.21 37.91
N GLY A 573 6.32 -1.94 37.80
CA GLY A 573 7.73 -1.54 37.81
C GLY A 573 7.90 -0.05 38.00
N ALA A 574 9.10 0.37 38.35
CA ALA A 574 9.47 1.77 38.38
C ALA A 574 10.91 1.93 37.91
N PHE A 575 11.18 3.00 37.19
CA PHE A 575 12.51 3.33 36.70
C PHE A 575 12.75 4.84 36.74
N ALA A 576 13.99 5.23 36.98
CA ALA A 576 14.44 6.61 36.91
C ALA A 576 15.67 6.67 36.00
N TYR A 577 15.60 7.51 34.98
CA TYR A 577 16.67 7.74 34.02
C TYR A 577 17.18 9.17 34.16
N SER A 578 18.47 9.33 34.42
CA SER A 578 19.13 10.64 34.42
C SER A 578 19.66 10.95 33.03
N THR A 579 19.28 12.10 32.48
CA THR A 579 19.76 12.60 31.18
C THR A 579 21.08 13.35 31.33
N ASP A 580 21.76 13.57 30.20
CA ASP A 580 23.08 14.24 30.16
C ASP A 580 23.01 15.71 30.62
N ASP A 581 21.84 16.35 30.53
CA ASP A 581 21.58 17.73 31.00
C ASP A 581 21.18 17.80 32.49
N GLY A 582 21.28 16.66 33.20
CA GLY A 582 21.03 16.54 34.63
C GLY A 582 19.54 16.45 35.02
N ALA A 583 18.61 16.42 34.06
CA ALA A 583 17.22 16.10 34.36
C ALA A 583 17.05 14.61 34.69
N THR A 584 15.94 14.27 35.35
CA THR A 584 15.59 12.88 35.64
C THR A 584 14.17 12.60 35.19
N VAL A 585 14.01 11.64 34.29
CA VAL A 585 12.70 11.09 33.89
C VAL A 585 12.37 9.92 34.81
N ARG A 586 11.25 10.00 35.52
CA ARG A 586 10.75 8.92 36.38
C ARG A 586 9.49 8.35 35.76
N VAL A 587 9.41 7.03 35.75
CA VAL A 587 8.20 6.32 35.31
C VAL A 587 7.88 5.22 36.32
N ALA A 588 6.63 5.16 36.75
CA ALA A 588 6.07 4.06 37.51
C ALA A 588 4.92 3.45 36.71
N VAL A 589 4.97 2.13 36.52
CA VAL A 589 3.97 1.35 35.81
C VAL A 589 3.20 0.53 36.83
N ARG A 590 1.87 0.68 36.83
CA ARG A 590 0.95 -0.11 37.64
C ARG A 590 -0.03 -0.84 36.73
N VAL A 591 -0.11 -2.16 36.87
CA VAL A 591 -0.91 -3.03 36.00
C VAL A 591 -2.11 -3.56 36.76
N ASP A 592 -3.31 -3.20 36.30
CA ASP A 592 -4.55 -3.86 36.70
C ASP A 592 -4.80 -5.05 35.76
N ARG A 593 -4.49 -6.24 36.26
CA ARG A 593 -4.61 -7.48 35.48
C ARG A 593 -6.07 -7.91 35.27
N ASP A 594 -6.98 -7.53 36.16
CA ASP A 594 -8.38 -7.91 36.04
C ASP A 594 -9.07 -7.04 34.98
N ALA A 595 -8.84 -5.73 35.03
CA ALA A 595 -9.31 -4.80 34.01
C ALA A 595 -8.52 -4.89 32.68
N GLY A 596 -7.32 -5.49 32.69
CA GLY A 596 -6.38 -5.44 31.57
C GLY A 596 -5.95 -4.00 31.26
N ALA A 597 -5.75 -3.19 32.30
CA ALA A 597 -5.43 -1.77 32.21
C ALA A 597 -4.04 -1.48 32.81
N ILE A 598 -3.41 -0.43 32.33
CA ILE A 598 -2.09 0.02 32.78
C ILE A 598 -2.15 1.51 33.10
N THR A 599 -1.60 1.90 34.25
CA THR A 599 -1.34 3.29 34.60
C THR A 599 0.15 3.54 34.49
N VAL A 600 0.53 4.49 33.65
CA VAL A 600 1.91 4.95 33.49
C VAL A 600 2.03 6.34 34.12
N ASP A 601 2.69 6.41 35.26
CA ASP A 601 2.80 7.59 36.12
C ASP A 601 4.20 8.20 36.00
N PHE A 602 4.27 9.45 35.56
CA PHE A 602 5.52 10.21 35.42
C PHE A 602 5.82 11.13 36.61
N THR A 603 5.04 11.03 37.69
CA THR A 603 5.21 11.85 38.91
C THR A 603 6.64 11.73 39.45
N GLY A 604 7.24 12.88 39.77
CA GLY A 604 8.63 12.97 40.23
C GLY A 604 9.67 13.09 39.12
N THR A 605 9.25 13.12 37.85
CA THR A 605 10.06 13.63 36.74
C THR A 605 10.42 15.10 36.97
N SER A 606 11.61 15.52 36.56
CA SER A 606 12.07 16.91 36.66
C SER A 606 11.12 17.90 35.97
N ASP A 607 11.07 19.13 36.49
CA ASP A 607 10.31 20.23 35.89
C ASP A 607 10.80 20.59 34.48
N GLN A 608 9.96 21.31 33.74
CA GLN A 608 10.27 21.87 32.42
C GLN A 608 11.60 22.63 32.46
N ARG A 609 12.45 22.37 31.46
CA ARG A 609 13.79 22.94 31.36
C ARG A 609 13.76 24.26 30.58
N PRO A 610 14.61 25.25 30.90
CA PRO A 610 14.70 26.53 30.18
C PRO A 610 15.51 26.39 28.87
N GLY A 611 15.17 25.37 28.07
CA GLY A 611 15.86 24.98 26.83
C GLY A 611 14.92 24.16 25.92
N ASN A 612 15.49 23.49 24.91
CA ASN A 612 14.72 22.77 23.87
C ASN A 612 14.44 21.29 24.18
N THR A 613 14.92 20.77 25.31
CA THR A 613 14.78 19.37 25.76
C THR A 613 13.49 19.14 26.54
N ASN A 614 12.35 19.56 25.99
CA ASN A 614 11.04 19.39 26.61
C ASN A 614 10.12 18.53 25.73
N ALA A 615 9.43 17.55 26.31
CA ALA A 615 8.51 16.68 25.59
C ALA A 615 7.05 17.07 25.86
N PRO A 616 6.27 17.49 24.84
CA PRO A 616 4.83 17.68 24.97
C PRO A 616 4.10 16.37 25.29
N LEU A 617 2.89 16.48 25.83
CA LEU A 617 2.06 15.32 26.19
C LEU A 617 1.85 14.34 25.02
N ALA A 618 1.66 14.85 23.81
CA ALA A 618 1.50 14.02 22.61
C ALA A 618 2.72 13.14 22.33
N VAL A 619 3.93 13.69 22.52
CA VAL A 619 5.21 12.96 22.39
C VAL A 619 5.35 11.92 23.50
N THR A 620 5.04 12.28 24.75
CA THR A 620 5.08 11.34 25.88
C THR A 620 4.12 10.16 25.66
N ARG A 621 2.89 10.43 25.22
CA ARG A 621 1.90 9.39 24.88
C ARG A 621 2.40 8.49 23.75
N ALA A 622 2.97 9.07 22.69
CA ALA A 622 3.51 8.32 21.57
C ALA A 622 4.64 7.36 22.01
N ALA A 623 5.55 7.82 22.87
CA ALA A 623 6.62 7.00 23.41
C ALA A 623 6.08 5.81 24.24
N VAL A 624 5.07 6.04 25.09
CA VAL A 624 4.42 4.97 25.86
C VAL A 624 3.75 3.95 24.94
N LEU A 625 2.97 4.40 23.95
CA LEU A 625 2.30 3.53 23.00
C LEU A 625 3.28 2.70 22.17
N TYR A 626 4.42 3.28 21.80
CA TYR A 626 5.45 2.58 21.06
C TYR A 626 6.04 1.41 21.86
N VAL A 627 6.37 1.62 23.13
CA VAL A 627 6.90 0.55 24.01
C VAL A 627 5.86 -0.54 24.26
N LEU A 628 4.58 -0.21 24.33
CA LEU A 628 3.52 -1.22 24.49
C LEU A 628 3.22 -2.00 23.20
N ARG A 629 3.63 -1.48 22.05
CA ARG A 629 3.46 -2.15 20.75
C ARG A 629 4.54 -3.20 20.49
N THR A 630 5.73 -3.05 21.06
CA THR A 630 6.86 -4.01 20.93
C THR A 630 6.66 -5.22 21.84
#